data_AF-A0A920DQ15-F1
#
_entry.id   AF-A0A920DQ15-F1
#
_cell.length_a   1.000
_cell.length_b   1.000
_cell.length_c   1.000
_cell.angle_alpha   90.00
_cell.angle_beta   90.00
_cell.angle_gamma   90.00
#
_symmetry.space_group_name_H-M   'P 1'
#
loop_
_entity.id
_entity.type
_entity.pdbx_description
1 polymer ?
#
loop_
_entity_poly.entity_id
_entity_poly.type
_entity_poly.pdbx_seq_one_letter_code
_entity_poly.pdbx_strand_id
1 'polypeptide(L)'
;MEHLVDGDLASNNGGWQWSASTGTDAAPYFRIMNPETQSMRFDPEGKYIKKWIPELKDCPISQIHMPENPEQYGYPKAMVDLKESRKKAIDVFSEIKG
;
A
#
# COMPACT_ATOMS: atom_id res chain seq x y z
N MET A 1 12.34 -0.86 12.84
CA MET A 1 12.40 -1.33 14.25
C MET A 1 12.18 -0.19 15.23
N GLU A 2 12.73 1.01 15.00
CA GLU A 2 12.74 2.14 15.95
C GLU A 2 11.37 2.66 16.45
N HIS A 3 10.29 2.44 15.68
CA HIS A 3 8.95 2.95 16.00
C HIS A 3 7.95 1.88 16.44
N LEU A 4 8.33 0.59 16.36
CA LEU A 4 7.43 -0.52 16.67
C LEU A 4 7.56 -0.86 18.15
N VAL A 5 6.48 -0.66 18.92
CA VAL A 5 6.44 -1.04 20.34
C VAL A 5 6.59 -2.56 20.54
N ASP A 6 6.21 -3.35 19.53
CA ASP A 6 6.33 -4.80 19.43
C ASP A 6 7.52 -5.25 18.54
N GLY A 7 8.49 -4.35 18.33
CA GLY A 7 9.63 -4.60 17.47
C GLY A 7 10.44 -5.83 17.90
N ASP A 8 10.37 -6.87 17.09
CA ASP A 8 11.15 -8.11 17.22
C ASP A 8 11.93 -8.37 15.92
N LEU A 9 13.19 -8.80 16.03
CA LEU A 9 14.06 -9.00 14.87
C LEU A 9 13.51 -10.10 13.96
N ALA A 10 13.11 -11.25 14.51
CA ALA A 10 12.69 -12.40 13.71
C ALA A 10 11.39 -12.08 12.96
N SER A 11 10.40 -11.54 13.67
CA SER A 11 9.07 -11.20 13.13
C SER A 11 9.17 -10.06 12.11
N ASN A 12 9.91 -8.99 12.42
CA ASN A 12 10.09 -7.88 11.50
C ASN A 12 10.90 -8.31 10.27
N ASN A 13 12.03 -9.00 10.43
CA ASN A 13 12.84 -9.46 9.30
C ASN A 13 12.04 -10.40 8.39
N GLY A 14 11.32 -11.36 8.95
CA GLY A 14 10.43 -12.26 8.21
C GLY A 14 9.35 -11.50 7.44
N GLY A 15 8.67 -10.53 8.06
CA GLY A 15 7.65 -9.70 7.41
C GLY A 15 8.20 -8.86 6.24
N TRP A 16 9.39 -8.28 6.41
CA TRP A 16 10.09 -7.56 5.34
C TRP A 16 10.46 -8.49 4.18
N GLN A 17 11.04 -9.65 4.46
CA GLN A 17 11.41 -10.62 3.42
C GLN A 17 10.17 -11.21 2.70
N TRP A 18 9.08 -11.44 3.43
CA TRP A 18 7.82 -11.91 2.86
C TRP A 18 7.24 -10.90 1.87
N SER A 19 7.25 -9.62 2.24
CA SER A 19 6.73 -8.53 1.40
C SER A 19 7.62 -8.26 0.18
N ALA A 20 8.93 -8.44 0.31
CA ALA A 20 9.92 -8.24 -0.74
C ALA A 20 10.14 -9.46 -1.65
N SER A 21 9.42 -10.57 -1.42
CA SER A 21 9.54 -11.80 -2.21
C SER A 21 10.90 -12.50 -2.13
N THR A 22 11.66 -12.31 -1.05
CA THR A 22 13.03 -12.85 -0.89
C THR A 22 13.18 -13.91 0.20
N GLY A 23 12.19 -14.06 1.08
CA GLY A 23 12.25 -14.98 2.22
C GLY A 23 11.65 -16.35 2.00
N THR A 24 11.69 -17.16 3.04
CA THR A 24 11.00 -18.45 3.12
C THR A 24 9.49 -18.24 3.02
N ASP A 25 8.83 -18.96 2.11
CA ASP A 25 7.38 -18.86 1.83
C ASP A 25 6.86 -17.43 1.59
N ALA A 26 7.72 -16.58 1.00
CA ALA A 26 7.39 -15.21 0.68
C ALA A 26 6.29 -15.10 -0.39
N ALA A 27 5.59 -13.96 -0.41
CA ALA A 27 4.69 -13.65 -1.51
C ALA A 27 5.46 -13.68 -2.84
N PRO A 28 4.90 -14.23 -3.93
CA PRO A 28 5.60 -14.25 -5.21
C PRO A 28 5.76 -12.83 -5.77
N TYR A 29 6.91 -12.52 -6.39
CA TYR A 29 7.27 -11.16 -6.84
C TYR A 29 6.26 -10.49 -7.78
N PHE A 30 5.50 -11.26 -8.54
CA PHE A 30 4.45 -10.74 -9.43
C PHE A 30 3.15 -10.38 -8.70
N ARG A 31 3.05 -10.70 -7.40
CA ARG A 31 1.93 -10.30 -6.53
C ARG A 31 2.14 -8.88 -6.01
N ILE A 32 1.79 -7.92 -6.84
CA ILE A 32 1.71 -6.52 -6.45
C ILE A 32 0.28 -6.21 -6.00
N MET A 33 0.10 -5.92 -4.71
CA MET A 33 -1.19 -5.55 -4.15
C MET A 33 -1.55 -4.12 -4.57
N ASN A 34 -2.75 -3.93 -5.12
CA ASN A 34 -3.26 -2.59 -5.41
C ASN A 34 -3.78 -1.96 -4.09
N PRO A 35 -3.22 -0.82 -3.62
CA PRO A 35 -3.63 -0.20 -2.37
C PRO A 35 -5.10 0.22 -2.34
N GLU A 36 -5.66 0.65 -3.48
CA GLU A 36 -7.07 1.00 -3.62
C GLU A 36 -7.97 -0.20 -3.31
N THR A 37 -7.73 -1.35 -3.96
CA THR A 37 -8.55 -2.54 -3.77
C THR A 37 -8.37 -3.17 -2.39
N GLN A 38 -7.16 -3.09 -1.80
CA GLN A 38 -6.96 -3.50 -0.41
C GLN A 38 -7.73 -2.60 0.56
N SER A 39 -7.70 -1.28 0.36
CA SER A 39 -8.41 -0.35 1.23
C SER A 39 -9.93 -0.54 1.16
N MET A 40 -10.51 -0.73 -0.03
CA MET A 40 -11.93 -1.05 -0.17
C MET A 40 -12.31 -2.36 0.52
N ARG A 41 -11.42 -3.36 0.50
CA ARG A 41 -11.68 -4.66 1.12
C ARG A 41 -11.63 -4.61 2.65
N PHE A 42 -10.68 -3.87 3.22
CA PHE A 42 -10.38 -3.91 4.66
C PHE A 42 -10.89 -2.69 5.44
N ASP A 43 -11.24 -1.60 4.76
CA ASP A 43 -11.86 -0.41 5.35
C ASP A 43 -13.02 0.10 4.48
N PRO A 44 -14.05 -0.72 4.19
CA PRO A 44 -15.10 -0.40 3.20
C PRO A 44 -15.89 0.90 3.47
N GLU A 45 -15.88 1.38 4.72
CA GLU A 45 -16.55 2.63 5.12
C GLU A 45 -15.56 3.81 5.26
N GLY A 46 -14.27 3.59 4.99
CA GLY A 46 -13.22 4.60 5.13
C GLY A 46 -12.99 5.06 6.57
N LYS A 47 -13.44 4.30 7.58
CA LYS A 47 -13.39 4.70 9.00
C LYS A 47 -11.95 4.82 9.48
N TYR A 48 -11.10 3.88 9.06
CA TYR A 48 -9.68 3.91 9.41
C TYR A 48 -8.98 5.08 8.72
N ILE A 49 -9.26 5.30 7.42
CA ILE A 49 -8.71 6.44 6.67
C ILE A 49 -9.10 7.76 7.33
N LYS A 50 -10.38 8.01 7.62
CA LYS A 50 -10.84 9.26 8.25
C LYS A 50 -10.24 9.51 9.64
N LYS A 51 -9.94 8.44 10.37
CA LYS A 51 -9.32 8.53 11.69
C LYS A 51 -7.87 9.02 11.63
N TRP A 52 -7.11 8.54 10.65
CA TRP A 52 -5.65 8.79 10.57
C TRP A 52 -5.27 9.86 9.55
N ILE A 53 -6.15 10.18 8.60
CA ILE A 53 -5.99 11.21 7.58
C ILE A 53 -7.14 12.21 7.77
N PRO A 54 -7.07 13.09 8.80
CA PRO A 54 -8.18 13.95 9.19
C PRO A 54 -8.60 14.94 8.09
N GLU A 55 -7.71 15.27 7.15
CA GLU A 55 -8.02 16.08 5.98
C GLU A 55 -9.07 15.41 5.07
N LEU A 56 -9.16 14.08 5.04
CA LEU A 56 -10.16 13.32 4.28
C LEU A 56 -11.44 13.01 5.05
N LYS A 57 -11.66 13.57 6.25
CA LYS A 57 -12.84 13.26 7.09
C LYS A 57 -14.18 13.51 6.38
N ASP A 58 -14.23 14.55 5.56
CA ASP A 58 -15.43 14.99 4.83
C ASP A 58 -15.48 14.39 3.41
N CYS A 59 -14.50 13.56 3.03
CA CYS A 59 -14.51 12.84 1.76
C CYS A 59 -15.65 11.80 1.75
N PRO A 60 -16.48 11.73 0.68
CA PRO A 60 -17.49 10.70 0.52
C PRO A 60 -16.89 9.31 0.49
N ILE A 61 -17.58 8.32 1.06
CA ILE A 61 -17.12 6.91 1.09
C ILE A 61 -16.88 6.37 -0.33
N SER A 62 -17.66 6.81 -1.32
CA SER A 62 -17.49 6.40 -2.71
C SER A 62 -16.17 6.86 -3.34
N GLN A 63 -15.48 7.84 -2.75
CA GLN A 63 -14.25 8.44 -3.29
C GLN A 63 -13.04 8.28 -2.35
N ILE A 64 -13.24 7.97 -1.08
CA ILE A 64 -12.18 8.01 -0.05
C ILE A 64 -10.98 7.11 -0.33
N HIS A 65 -11.19 6.02 -1.08
CA HIS A 65 -10.16 5.03 -1.41
C HIS A 65 -9.21 5.48 -2.53
N MET A 66 -9.68 6.35 -3.42
CA MET A 66 -8.91 6.96 -4.50
C MET A 66 -9.61 8.27 -4.92
N PRO A 67 -9.40 9.38 -4.16
CA PRO A 67 -10.07 10.63 -4.48
C PRO A 67 -9.56 11.18 -5.82
N GLU A 68 -10.46 11.54 -6.74
CA GLU A 68 -10.07 12.11 -8.04
C GLU A 68 -9.44 13.51 -7.89
N ASN A 69 -9.96 14.31 -6.97
CA ASN A 69 -9.49 15.67 -6.68
C ASN A 69 -9.10 15.79 -5.20
N PRO A 70 -8.00 15.15 -4.75
CA PRO A 70 -7.63 15.11 -3.34
C PRO A 70 -7.23 16.49 -2.80
N GLU A 71 -6.73 17.37 -3.68
CA GLU A 71 -6.30 18.72 -3.34
C GLU A 71 -7.43 19.58 -2.75
N GLN A 72 -8.70 19.29 -3.09
CA GLN A 72 -9.86 20.00 -2.50
C GLN A 72 -9.97 19.78 -0.98
N TYR A 73 -9.41 18.68 -0.48
CA TYR A 73 -9.36 18.33 0.93
C TYR A 73 -8.02 18.75 1.58
N GLY A 74 -7.08 19.32 0.82
CA GLY A 74 -5.70 19.51 1.28
C GLY A 74 -4.86 18.23 1.28
N TYR A 75 -5.32 17.18 0.60
CA TYR A 75 -4.62 15.90 0.47
C TYR A 75 -3.82 15.85 -0.85
N PRO A 76 -2.61 15.27 -0.88
CA PRO A 76 -1.80 15.22 -2.10
C PRO A 76 -2.39 14.30 -3.18
N LYS A 77 -2.04 14.59 -4.44
CA LYS A 77 -2.24 13.66 -5.56
C LYS A 77 -1.36 12.40 -5.38
N ALA A 78 -1.79 11.29 -5.97
CA ALA A 78 -1.00 10.06 -6.01
C ALA A 78 0.39 10.33 -6.61
N MET A 79 1.44 9.92 -5.92
CA MET A 79 2.83 10.15 -6.36
C MET A 79 3.23 9.30 -7.57
N VAL A 80 2.54 8.18 -7.79
CA VAL A 80 2.80 7.24 -8.89
C VAL A 80 1.47 6.74 -9.45
N ASP A 81 1.46 6.41 -10.75
CA ASP A 81 0.36 5.65 -11.34
C ASP A 81 0.45 4.17 -10.92
N LEU A 82 -0.67 3.58 -10.48
CA LEU A 82 -0.70 2.22 -9.95
C LEU A 82 -0.45 1.14 -11.02
N LYS A 83 -0.87 1.39 -12.25
CA LYS A 83 -0.71 0.44 -13.35
C LYS A 83 0.73 0.44 -13.87
N GLU A 84 1.30 1.62 -14.07
CA GLU A 84 2.68 1.80 -14.52
C GLU A 84 3.68 1.32 -13.47
N SER A 85 3.49 1.70 -12.19
CA SER A 85 4.37 1.28 -11.10
C SER A 85 4.36 -0.24 -10.91
N ARG A 86 3.18 -0.87 -10.99
CA ARG A 86 3.05 -2.34 -11.00
C ARG A 86 3.82 -2.97 -12.16
N LYS A 87 3.65 -2.46 -13.38
CA LYS A 87 4.35 -2.98 -14.56
C LYS A 87 5.87 -2.88 -14.37
N LYS A 88 6.36 -1.71 -13.98
CA LYS A 88 7.79 -1.46 -13.74
C LYS A 88 8.36 -2.41 -12.69
N ALA A 89 7.66 -2.66 -11.59
CA ALA A 89 8.13 -3.58 -10.55
C ALA A 89 8.29 -5.01 -11.07
N ILE A 90 7.32 -5.49 -11.87
CA ILE A 90 7.37 -6.84 -12.47
C ILE A 90 8.49 -6.94 -13.49
N ASP A 91 8.63 -5.93 -14.37
CA ASP A 91 9.66 -5.90 -15.42
C ASP A 91 11.06 -5.98 -14.80
N VAL A 92 11.37 -5.11 -13.83
CA VAL A 92 12.68 -5.08 -13.16
C VAL A 92 13.00 -6.41 -12.47
N PHE A 93 12.03 -7.01 -11.76
CA PHE A 93 12.25 -8.31 -11.14
C PHE A 93 12.42 -9.45 -12.15
N SER A 94 11.76 -9.37 -13.31
CA SER A 94 11.90 -10.37 -14.36
C SER A 94 13.29 -10.35 -15.01
N GLU A 95 13.89 -9.16 -15.14
CA GLU A 95 15.26 -8.99 -15.66
C GLU A 95 16.31 -9.58 -14.73
N ILE A 96 16.10 -9.53 -13.42
CA ILE A 96 17.03 -10.09 -12.41
C ILE A 96 16.95 -11.61 -12.35
N LYS A 97 15.83 -12.21 -12.79
CA LYS A 97 15.63 -13.66 -12.81
C LYS A 97 16.23 -14.35 -14.05
N GLY A 98 16.66 -13.57 -15.07
CA GLY A 98 17.42 -14.07 -16.22
C GLY A 98 18.90 -14.21 -15.91
#